data_AF-A0A5J5QPC3-F1
#
_entry.id   AF-A0A5J5QPC3-F1
#
_cell.length_a   1.000
_cell.length_b   1.000
_cell.length_c   1.000
_cell.angle_alpha   90.00
_cell.angle_beta   90.00
_cell.angle_gamma   90.00
#
_symmetry.space_group_name_H-M   'P 1'
#
loop_
_entity.id
_entity.type
_entity.pdbx_description
1 polymer ?
#
loop_
_entity_poly.entity_id
_entity_poly.type
_entity_poly.pdbx_seq_one_letter_code
_entity_poly.pdbx_strand_id
1 'polypeptide(L)'
;MQQQQQLQARLMKCLSCSHAHLPLPPPPPPPFSSLQRFASSQPKGVAKVILKKGKTQLFKDGSPMVYSGAIDRIIGRPPPKTGDIVLVADGTEKPIGWGLYNSVSMFCVRLMQLEEEATRDPSCALDMEKLLETRINAAVELRRGLGLPSATTNAYRLVNSEGDRLSGLIVDVFGDLAVVASSAAWVEKYKSKVKACISSIDEINHIHWRPSVEILKEEGMDAADLKELHPSTCPQRTKVIENGISYAISLEGQKTGFYADQRENRMFLSTISYGQRVLDVCCYSGGFALNAAKGGAMSITGVDTSLPALELARENIALNNLDPEKTSFLREDATVFMKGALSRNDSWDIVILDPPKLAPSRKVLQSASGMYRNLNSLAMKITRRGGLLMTCSCSGAMTQSGTFLRTLQGAASMAERKITVLRQSGAGCDHPIDPSYPEGAYLSNILLRVL
;
A
#
# COMPACT_ATOMS: atom_id res chain seq x y z
N MET A 1 14.50 77.97 -20.50
CA MET A 1 15.84 77.37 -20.69
C MET A 1 16.24 76.53 -19.47
N GLN A 2 15.58 75.39 -19.25
CA GLN A 2 16.02 74.33 -18.33
C GLN A 2 15.27 73.01 -18.59
N GLN A 3 14.95 72.75 -19.86
CA GLN A 3 14.24 71.52 -20.30
C GLN A 3 14.76 70.99 -21.66
N GLN A 4 15.96 71.42 -22.07
CA GLN A 4 16.54 71.07 -23.38
C GLN A 4 17.97 70.52 -23.28
N GLN A 5 18.39 70.05 -22.09
CA GLN A 5 19.68 69.39 -21.85
C GLN A 5 19.58 67.98 -21.25
N GLN A 6 18.37 67.46 -21.00
CA GLN A 6 18.18 66.07 -20.53
C GLN A 6 17.74 65.08 -21.62
N LEU A 7 17.51 65.52 -22.87
CA LEU A 7 17.14 64.61 -23.97
C LEU A 7 18.31 64.09 -24.83
N GLN A 8 19.53 64.63 -24.67
CA GLN A 8 20.70 64.17 -25.45
C GLN A 8 21.53 63.08 -24.78
N ALA A 9 21.22 62.69 -23.54
CA ALA A 9 21.89 61.58 -22.85
C ALA A 9 21.18 60.21 -23.01
N ARG A 10 20.06 60.15 -23.76
CA ARG A 10 19.27 58.92 -23.98
C ARG A 10 19.28 58.39 -25.42
N LEU A 11 20.11 58.94 -26.30
CA LEU A 11 20.13 58.59 -27.74
C LEU A 11 21.53 58.28 -28.30
N MET A 12 22.46 57.85 -27.44
CA MET A 12 23.76 57.26 -27.85
C MET A 12 24.08 56.01 -27.01
N LYS A 13 23.20 55.02 -27.06
CA LYS A 13 23.48 53.65 -26.60
C LYS A 13 22.78 52.60 -27.46
N CYS A 14 22.64 52.90 -28.75
CA CYS A 14 22.29 51.95 -29.79
C CYS A 14 23.44 51.92 -30.78
N LEU A 15 23.83 50.73 -31.22
CA LEU A 15 24.97 50.37 -32.09
C LEU A 15 26.24 49.88 -31.36
N SER A 16 26.07 48.80 -30.59
CA SER A 16 27.08 47.73 -30.59
C SER A 16 26.39 46.43 -31.03
N CYS A 17 26.62 46.03 -32.27
CA CYS A 17 26.15 44.77 -32.83
C CYS A 17 26.90 43.59 -32.17
N SER A 18 26.38 43.08 -31.06
CA SER A 18 26.71 41.74 -30.57
C SER A 18 26.00 40.72 -31.44
N HIS A 19 26.77 39.88 -32.14
CA HIS A 19 26.28 38.75 -32.90
C HIS A 19 25.45 37.85 -31.97
N ALA A 20 24.14 37.83 -32.16
CA ALA A 20 23.25 36.89 -31.51
C ALA A 20 23.53 35.49 -32.08
N HIS A 21 24.28 34.67 -31.35
CA HIS A 21 24.28 33.23 -31.57
C HIS A 21 22.88 32.73 -31.28
N LEU A 22 22.13 32.42 -32.35
CA LEU A 22 20.97 31.54 -32.26
C LEU A 22 21.41 30.26 -31.53
N PRO A 23 20.68 29.79 -30.50
CA PRO A 23 20.97 28.50 -29.91
C PRO A 23 20.85 27.45 -31.01
N LEU A 24 21.91 26.66 -31.19
CA LEU A 24 21.89 25.51 -32.09
C LEU A 24 20.68 24.64 -31.74
N PRO A 25 19.94 24.13 -32.73
CA PRO A 25 18.88 23.17 -32.46
C PRO A 25 19.47 22.02 -31.62
N PRO A 26 18.71 21.47 -30.65
CA PRO A 26 19.18 20.33 -29.88
C PRO A 26 19.64 19.24 -30.85
N PRO A 27 20.75 18.53 -30.55
CA PRO A 27 21.24 17.47 -31.42
C PRO A 27 20.09 16.50 -31.71
N PRO A 28 20.00 15.97 -32.95
CA PRO A 28 18.97 15.00 -33.27
C PRO A 28 19.03 13.87 -32.23
N PRO A 29 17.87 13.39 -31.73
CA PRO A 29 17.87 12.28 -30.79
C PRO A 29 18.69 11.13 -31.41
N PRO A 30 19.52 10.44 -30.62
CA PRO A 30 20.33 9.35 -31.14
C PRO A 30 19.42 8.37 -31.88
N PRO A 31 19.90 7.74 -32.97
CA PRO A 31 19.07 6.88 -33.83
C PRO A 31 18.48 5.68 -33.07
N PHE A 32 19.05 5.36 -31.91
CA PHE A 32 18.59 4.31 -31.01
C PHE A 32 18.21 4.86 -29.65
N SER A 33 17.12 4.34 -29.11
CA SER A 33 16.72 4.53 -27.71
C SER A 33 17.84 4.10 -26.74
N SER A 34 17.86 4.65 -25.52
CA SER A 34 18.81 4.29 -24.48
C SER A 34 18.75 2.79 -24.19
N LEU A 35 17.55 2.22 -24.05
CA LEU A 35 17.42 0.77 -23.80
C LEU A 35 17.86 -0.08 -25.00
N GLN A 36 17.70 0.38 -26.25
CA GLN A 36 18.27 -0.34 -27.40
C GLN A 36 19.80 -0.42 -27.34
N ARG A 37 20.47 0.64 -26.87
CA ARG A 37 21.93 0.65 -26.73
C ARG A 37 22.39 -0.36 -25.67
N PHE A 38 21.76 -0.36 -24.50
CA PHE A 38 22.08 -1.31 -23.42
C PHE A 38 21.70 -2.74 -23.78
N ALA A 39 20.58 -2.98 -24.45
CA ALA A 39 20.19 -4.32 -24.88
C ALA A 39 21.17 -4.90 -25.92
N SER A 40 21.79 -4.05 -26.74
CA SER A 40 22.78 -4.48 -27.75
C SER A 40 24.14 -4.82 -27.13
N SER A 41 24.46 -4.29 -25.94
CA SER A 41 25.68 -4.64 -25.21
C SER A 41 25.52 -5.88 -24.32
N GLN A 42 24.32 -6.43 -24.18
CA GLN A 42 24.07 -7.66 -23.41
C GLN A 42 24.52 -8.90 -24.20
N PRO A 43 25.42 -9.75 -23.66
CA PRO A 43 26.03 -10.87 -24.40
C PRO A 43 25.03 -11.90 -24.97
N LYS A 44 23.87 -12.06 -24.32
CA LYS A 44 22.83 -13.04 -24.71
C LYS A 44 21.70 -12.40 -25.54
N GLY A 45 21.76 -11.10 -25.79
CA GLY A 45 20.62 -10.32 -26.27
C GLY A 45 19.48 -10.24 -25.25
N VAL A 46 18.52 -9.34 -25.49
CA VAL A 46 17.35 -9.16 -24.63
C VAL A 46 16.09 -9.35 -25.46
N ALA A 47 15.22 -10.27 -25.02
CA ALA A 47 13.95 -10.51 -25.69
C ALA A 47 13.03 -9.28 -25.58
N LYS A 48 12.14 -9.11 -26.56
CA LYS A 48 11.18 -8.01 -26.62
C LYS A 48 9.76 -8.54 -26.54
N VAL A 49 8.96 -7.94 -25.67
CA VAL A 49 7.51 -8.12 -25.60
C VAL A 49 6.89 -6.96 -26.38
N ILE A 50 6.22 -7.27 -27.48
CA ILE A 50 5.59 -6.29 -28.35
C ILE A 50 4.14 -6.11 -27.94
N LEU A 51 3.74 -4.88 -27.68
CA LEU A 51 2.38 -4.53 -27.29
C LEU A 51 1.45 -4.40 -28.51
N LYS A 52 0.18 -4.77 -28.32
CA LYS A 52 -0.87 -4.55 -29.32
C LYS A 52 -1.04 -3.05 -29.61
N LYS A 53 -1.37 -2.74 -30.86
CA LYS A 53 -1.72 -1.39 -31.29
C LYS A 53 -2.84 -0.83 -30.38
N GLY A 54 -2.66 0.40 -29.90
CA GLY A 54 -3.62 1.07 -29.01
C GLY A 54 -3.52 0.69 -27.53
N LYS A 55 -2.66 -0.26 -27.13
CA LYS A 55 -2.43 -0.63 -25.72
C LYS A 55 -1.16 0.00 -25.11
N THR A 56 -0.30 0.60 -25.94
CA THR A 56 0.98 1.18 -25.53
C THR A 56 0.85 2.33 -24.54
N GLN A 57 -0.11 3.23 -24.74
CA GLN A 57 -0.16 4.50 -24.00
C GLN A 57 -0.30 4.27 -22.48
N LEU A 58 -1.15 3.32 -22.06
CA LEU A 58 -1.33 2.94 -20.66
C LEU A 58 -0.01 2.65 -19.93
N PHE A 59 0.93 1.99 -20.60
CA PHE A 59 2.21 1.61 -20.02
C PHE A 59 3.26 2.71 -20.12
N LYS A 60 3.21 3.54 -21.18
CA LYS A 60 4.01 4.78 -21.26
C LYS A 60 3.62 5.77 -20.17
N ASP A 61 2.34 5.79 -19.80
CA ASP A 61 1.83 6.61 -18.70
C ASP A 61 2.20 6.03 -17.32
N GLY A 62 2.91 4.89 -17.27
CA GLY A 62 3.52 4.36 -16.05
C GLY A 62 2.82 3.16 -15.42
N SER A 63 1.75 2.61 -16.02
CA SER A 63 1.12 1.41 -15.47
C SER A 63 2.15 0.26 -15.38
N PRO A 64 2.40 -0.32 -14.18
CA PRO A 64 3.55 -1.21 -13.99
C PRO A 64 3.29 -2.65 -14.45
N MET A 65 2.06 -3.00 -14.86
CA MET A 65 1.63 -4.39 -15.01
C MET A 65 1.11 -4.68 -16.43
N VAL A 66 2.00 -5.14 -17.31
CA VAL A 66 1.64 -5.56 -18.66
C VAL A 66 0.91 -6.89 -18.60
N TYR A 67 -0.41 -6.84 -18.79
CA TYR A 67 -1.25 -8.03 -18.79
C TYR A 67 -1.20 -8.78 -20.13
N SER A 68 -1.41 -10.10 -20.09
CA SER A 68 -1.34 -10.99 -21.27
C SER A 68 -2.17 -10.51 -22.46
N GLY A 69 -3.37 -9.99 -22.20
CA GLY A 69 -4.26 -9.42 -23.22
C GLY A 69 -3.70 -8.21 -23.98
N ALA A 70 -2.66 -7.54 -23.46
CA ALA A 70 -1.99 -6.40 -24.10
C ALA A 70 -0.84 -6.81 -25.03
N ILE A 71 -0.39 -8.07 -25.01
CA ILE A 71 0.76 -8.55 -25.79
C ILE A 71 0.33 -9.03 -27.17
N ASP A 72 1.00 -8.54 -28.21
CA ASP A 72 0.83 -8.99 -29.60
C ASP A 72 1.71 -10.20 -29.90
N ARG A 73 3.03 -10.05 -29.68
CA ARG A 73 4.03 -11.10 -29.92
C ARG A 73 5.25 -10.92 -29.03
N ILE A 74 6.06 -11.97 -28.94
CA ILE A 74 7.34 -11.98 -28.22
C ILE A 74 8.45 -12.28 -29.22
N ILE A 75 9.50 -11.45 -29.23
CA ILE A 75 10.67 -11.58 -30.10
C ILE A 75 11.88 -11.97 -29.25
N GLY A 76 12.45 -13.13 -29.52
CA GLY A 76 13.64 -13.64 -28.83
C GLY A 76 13.79 -15.14 -29.09
N ARG A 77 15.02 -15.61 -29.33
CA ARG A 77 15.32 -17.04 -29.51
C ARG A 77 16.54 -17.40 -28.65
N PRO A 78 16.38 -18.25 -27.62
CA PRO A 78 15.13 -18.88 -27.16
C PRO A 78 14.12 -17.85 -26.60
N PRO A 79 12.83 -18.20 -26.51
CA PRO A 79 11.84 -17.38 -25.83
C PRO A 79 12.25 -17.10 -24.38
N PRO A 80 11.89 -15.92 -23.82
CA PRO A 80 12.21 -15.59 -22.43
C PRO A 80 11.47 -16.53 -21.47
N LYS A 81 12.09 -16.79 -20.32
CA LYS A 81 11.54 -17.59 -19.23
C LYS A 81 11.09 -16.68 -18.08
N THR A 82 10.29 -17.22 -17.17
CA THR A 82 9.89 -16.49 -15.96
C THR A 82 11.11 -15.98 -15.19
N GLY A 83 11.09 -14.69 -14.87
CA GLY A 83 12.16 -13.96 -14.22
C GLY A 83 13.21 -13.38 -15.18
N ASP A 84 13.14 -13.62 -16.48
CA ASP A 84 14.05 -12.99 -17.44
C ASP A 84 13.74 -11.50 -17.61
N ILE A 85 14.80 -10.71 -17.81
CA ILE A 85 14.67 -9.30 -18.18
C ILE A 85 14.25 -9.23 -19.65
N VAL A 86 13.20 -8.46 -19.93
CA VAL A 86 12.71 -8.22 -21.29
C VAL A 86 12.51 -6.73 -21.53
N LEU A 87 12.68 -6.32 -22.78
CA LEU A 87 12.20 -5.01 -23.23
C LEU A 87 10.69 -5.09 -23.47
N VAL A 88 9.98 -4.03 -23.13
CA VAL A 88 8.59 -3.82 -23.57
C VAL A 88 8.63 -2.76 -24.67
N ALA A 89 8.04 -3.06 -25.81
CA ALA A 89 8.07 -2.18 -26.98
C ALA A 89 6.67 -1.99 -27.58
N ASP A 90 6.48 -0.87 -28.26
CA ASP A 90 5.27 -0.62 -29.03
C ASP A 90 5.20 -1.45 -30.31
N GLY A 91 4.09 -1.34 -31.04
CA GLY A 91 3.87 -2.10 -32.28
C GLY A 91 4.89 -1.84 -33.40
N THR A 92 5.73 -0.80 -33.29
CA THR A 92 6.85 -0.49 -34.20
C THR A 92 8.18 -1.03 -33.68
N GLU A 93 8.17 -1.82 -32.61
CA GLU A 93 9.34 -2.41 -31.94
C GLU A 93 10.26 -1.40 -31.26
N LYS A 94 9.79 -0.17 -31.06
CA LYS A 94 10.48 0.85 -30.26
C LYS A 94 10.24 0.58 -28.77
N PRO A 95 11.31 0.43 -27.95
CA PRO A 95 11.15 0.24 -26.51
C PRO A 95 10.44 1.41 -25.84
N ILE A 96 9.64 1.07 -24.83
CA ILE A 96 8.98 2.01 -23.93
C ILE A 96 9.46 1.82 -22.48
N GLY A 97 10.18 0.72 -22.22
CA GLY A 97 10.67 0.34 -20.91
C GLY A 97 11.20 -1.08 -20.90
N TRP A 98 11.60 -1.54 -19.74
CA TRP A 98 12.00 -2.93 -19.50
C TRP A 98 11.39 -3.45 -18.20
N GLY A 99 11.30 -4.76 -18.08
CA GLY A 99 10.70 -5.41 -16.93
C GLY A 99 11.03 -6.89 -16.84
N LEU A 100 10.38 -7.57 -15.89
CA LEU A 100 10.58 -8.99 -15.65
C LEU A 100 9.43 -9.75 -16.25
N TYR A 101 9.77 -10.70 -17.11
CA TYR A 101 8.82 -11.55 -17.79
C TYR A 101 8.31 -12.67 -16.87
N ASN A 102 7.05 -13.04 -17.02
CA ASN A 102 6.45 -14.25 -16.44
C ASN A 102 5.59 -14.91 -17.52
N SER A 103 5.87 -16.18 -17.84
CA SER A 103 5.16 -16.90 -18.90
C SER A 103 3.78 -17.43 -18.50
N VAL A 104 3.48 -17.48 -17.21
CA VAL A 104 2.27 -18.10 -16.65
C VAL A 104 1.30 -17.06 -16.07
N SER A 105 1.85 -16.01 -15.43
CA SER A 105 1.05 -14.96 -14.78
C SER A 105 0.19 -14.19 -15.78
N MET A 106 -0.99 -13.75 -15.33
CA MET A 106 -1.79 -12.76 -16.06
C MET A 106 -0.99 -11.48 -16.31
N PHE A 107 -0.10 -11.12 -15.39
CA PHE A 107 0.80 -9.97 -15.48
C PHE A 107 2.14 -10.41 -16.10
N CYS A 108 2.11 -10.67 -17.40
CA CYS A 108 3.23 -11.23 -18.16
C CYS A 108 4.51 -10.41 -18.10
N VAL A 109 4.44 -9.08 -17.94
CA VAL A 109 5.62 -8.27 -17.63
C VAL A 109 5.30 -7.32 -16.48
N ARG A 110 6.10 -7.38 -15.42
CA ARG A 110 6.15 -6.32 -14.41
C ARG A 110 7.20 -5.31 -14.84
N LEU A 111 6.75 -4.15 -15.30
CA LEU A 111 7.61 -3.06 -15.75
C LEU A 111 8.44 -2.56 -14.57
N MET A 112 9.74 -2.48 -14.82
CA MET A 112 10.70 -2.02 -13.85
C MET A 112 11.09 -0.59 -14.16
N GLN A 113 11.52 -0.25 -15.36
CA GLN A 113 11.93 1.13 -15.67
C GLN A 113 11.41 1.52 -17.05
N LEU A 114 10.91 2.75 -17.17
CA LEU A 114 10.52 3.31 -18.47
C LEU A 114 11.75 3.78 -19.26
N GLU A 115 11.60 3.88 -20.58
CA GLU A 115 12.65 4.40 -21.47
C GLU A 115 13.08 5.82 -21.09
N GLU A 116 12.11 6.67 -20.71
CA GLU A 116 12.36 8.04 -20.28
C GLU A 116 13.11 8.11 -18.94
N GLU A 117 12.91 7.12 -18.07
CA GLU A 117 13.65 6.99 -16.81
C GLU A 117 15.07 6.50 -17.07
N ALA A 118 15.24 5.47 -17.90
CA ALA A 118 16.55 4.95 -18.30
C ALA A 118 17.39 5.97 -19.07
N THR A 119 16.76 6.91 -19.76
CA THR A 119 17.47 8.01 -20.42
C THR A 119 17.97 9.06 -19.44
N ARG A 120 17.23 9.33 -18.36
CA ARG A 120 17.64 10.28 -17.31
C ARG A 120 18.67 9.68 -16.37
N ASP A 121 18.48 8.43 -15.98
CA ASP A 121 19.42 7.66 -15.16
C ASP A 121 19.69 6.30 -15.83
N PRO A 122 20.77 6.22 -16.64
CA PRO A 122 21.13 5.00 -17.32
C PRO A 122 21.78 3.96 -16.40
N SER A 123 22.14 4.31 -15.16
CA SER A 123 22.87 3.40 -14.26
C SER A 123 22.08 2.13 -13.91
N CYS A 124 20.75 2.22 -13.91
CA CYS A 124 19.85 1.11 -13.62
C CYS A 124 19.32 0.40 -14.88
N ALA A 125 19.72 0.85 -16.09
CA ALA A 125 19.15 0.34 -17.33
C ALA A 125 19.48 -1.16 -17.52
N LEU A 126 18.45 -2.01 -17.49
CA LEU A 126 18.57 -3.47 -17.55
C LEU A 126 19.42 -4.07 -16.41
N ASP A 127 19.56 -3.35 -15.29
CA ASP A 127 20.27 -3.80 -14.10
C ASP A 127 19.30 -3.86 -12.91
N MET A 128 18.82 -5.07 -12.62
CA MET A 128 17.89 -5.28 -11.51
C MET A 128 18.52 -5.07 -10.14
N GLU A 129 19.81 -5.38 -9.98
CA GLU A 129 20.46 -5.26 -8.68
C GLU A 129 20.64 -3.80 -8.29
N LYS A 130 21.11 -2.97 -9.24
CA LYS A 130 21.24 -1.54 -9.03
C LYS A 130 19.88 -0.87 -8.86
N LEU A 131 18.88 -1.27 -9.65
CA LEU A 131 17.53 -0.74 -9.52
C LEU A 131 16.93 -1.04 -8.13
N LEU A 132 17.14 -2.25 -7.59
CA LEU A 132 16.67 -2.63 -6.26
C LEU A 132 17.31 -1.77 -5.18
N GLU A 133 18.63 -1.59 -5.21
CA GLU A 133 19.35 -0.70 -4.29
C GLU A 133 18.77 0.72 -4.35
N THR A 134 18.65 1.29 -5.55
CA THR A 134 18.13 2.65 -5.77
C THR A 134 16.70 2.81 -5.24
N ARG A 135 15.80 1.86 -5.53
CA ARG A 135 14.38 1.97 -5.13
C ARG A 135 14.13 1.68 -3.67
N ILE A 136 14.84 0.73 -3.08
CA ILE A 136 14.75 0.47 -1.64
C ILE A 136 15.28 1.69 -0.87
N ASN A 137 16.39 2.28 -1.30
CA ASN A 137 16.90 3.52 -0.70
C ASN A 137 15.90 4.69 -0.86
N ALA A 138 15.29 4.86 -2.03
CA ALA A 138 14.24 5.87 -2.23
C ALA A 138 13.03 5.63 -1.30
N ALA A 139 12.66 4.37 -1.08
CA ALA A 139 11.58 4.01 -0.15
C ALA A 139 11.95 4.33 1.30
N VAL A 140 13.20 4.04 1.73
CA VAL A 140 13.74 4.43 3.04
C VAL A 140 13.67 5.95 3.22
N GLU A 141 14.17 6.72 2.26
CA GLU A 141 14.17 8.18 2.32
C GLU A 141 12.76 8.77 2.35
N LEU A 142 11.81 8.17 1.62
CA LEU A 142 10.40 8.56 1.72
C LEU A 142 9.87 8.38 3.16
N ARG A 143 10.13 7.23 3.79
CA ARG A 143 9.64 6.97 5.17
C ARG A 143 10.33 7.87 6.19
N ARG A 144 11.64 8.12 6.04
CA ARG A 144 12.37 9.12 6.85
C ARG A 144 11.75 10.51 6.71
N GLY A 145 11.42 10.93 5.50
CA GLY A 145 10.73 12.19 5.21
C GLY A 145 9.32 12.28 5.83
N LEU A 146 8.66 11.12 6.02
CA LEU A 146 7.39 11.00 6.76
C LEU A 146 7.56 10.93 8.29
N GLY A 147 8.80 10.96 8.79
CA GLY A 147 9.11 10.85 10.22
C GLY A 147 9.06 9.41 10.75
N LEU A 148 9.37 8.42 9.91
CA LEU A 148 9.37 6.99 10.27
C LEU A 148 10.78 6.38 10.08
N PRO A 149 11.32 5.65 11.08
CA PRO A 149 10.78 5.54 12.44
C PRO A 149 10.93 6.85 13.24
N SER A 150 10.22 6.94 14.37
CA SER A 150 10.35 8.00 15.37
C SER A 150 10.29 7.42 16.78
N ALA A 151 10.53 8.27 17.79
CA ALA A 151 10.44 7.87 19.20
C ALA A 151 9.06 7.32 19.61
N THR A 152 8.00 7.65 18.86
CA THR A 152 6.63 7.22 19.14
C THR A 152 6.09 6.22 18.13
N THR A 153 6.79 5.94 17.03
CA THR A 153 6.36 4.98 16.01
C THR A 153 7.55 4.27 15.36
N ASN A 154 7.66 2.96 15.55
CA ASN A 154 8.63 2.09 14.88
C ASN A 154 7.97 0.87 14.21
N ALA A 155 6.66 0.94 13.99
CA ALA A 155 5.90 -0.01 13.17
C ALA A 155 5.37 0.71 11.91
N TYR A 156 5.84 0.31 10.73
CA TYR A 156 5.47 0.98 9.48
C TYR A 156 5.76 0.11 8.25
N ARG A 157 5.17 0.46 7.11
CA ARG A 157 5.52 -0.12 5.82
C ARG A 157 6.72 0.58 5.22
N LEU A 158 7.81 -0.17 4.99
CA LEU A 158 9.00 0.33 4.31
C LEU A 158 8.88 0.28 2.78
N VAL A 159 8.31 -0.79 2.22
CA VAL A 159 8.09 -0.94 0.76
C VAL A 159 6.65 -1.38 0.52
N ASN A 160 5.94 -0.69 -0.37
CA ASN A 160 4.54 -0.91 -0.71
C ASN A 160 4.35 -1.22 -2.20
N SER A 161 5.01 -2.28 -2.68
CA SER A 161 4.77 -2.87 -4.00
C SER A 161 4.82 -1.83 -5.14
N GLU A 162 3.75 -1.68 -5.92
CA GLU A 162 3.64 -0.71 -7.03
C GLU A 162 3.81 0.74 -6.56
N GLY A 163 3.39 1.07 -5.34
CA GLY A 163 3.54 2.41 -4.77
C GLY A 163 5.00 2.85 -4.60
N ASP A 164 5.91 1.89 -4.46
CA ASP A 164 7.37 2.09 -4.44
C ASP A 164 8.03 1.54 -5.71
N ARG A 165 7.23 1.27 -6.74
CA ARG A 165 7.67 0.75 -8.05
C ARG A 165 8.44 -0.58 -7.95
N LEU A 166 8.13 -1.41 -6.97
CA LEU A 166 8.68 -2.75 -6.79
C LEU A 166 7.53 -3.77 -6.74
N SER A 167 6.78 -3.84 -7.84
CA SER A 167 5.55 -4.62 -7.97
C SER A 167 5.70 -6.08 -7.48
N GLY A 168 4.98 -6.43 -6.42
CA GLY A 168 5.00 -7.73 -5.76
C GLY A 168 5.94 -7.86 -4.56
N LEU A 169 6.67 -6.80 -4.19
CA LEU A 169 7.49 -6.73 -2.98
C LEU A 169 6.83 -5.83 -1.93
N ILE A 170 6.57 -6.39 -0.75
CA ILE A 170 6.15 -5.63 0.43
C ILE A 170 7.18 -5.86 1.54
N VAL A 171 7.52 -4.79 2.25
CA VAL A 171 8.37 -4.87 3.45
C VAL A 171 7.71 -4.06 4.56
N ASP A 172 7.34 -4.72 5.65
CA ASP A 172 6.91 -4.07 6.89
C ASP A 172 8.04 -4.11 7.91
N VAL A 173 8.23 -3.03 8.66
CA VAL A 173 9.23 -2.90 9.72
C VAL A 173 8.51 -2.87 11.07
N PHE A 174 8.95 -3.71 11.99
CA PHE A 174 8.43 -3.85 13.35
C PHE A 174 9.57 -3.80 14.36
N GLY A 175 9.94 -2.58 14.77
CA GLY A 175 11.15 -2.39 15.57
C GLY A 175 12.39 -2.63 14.71
N ASP A 176 13.20 -3.61 15.08
CA ASP A 176 14.40 -4.03 14.34
C ASP A 176 14.19 -5.24 13.43
N LEU A 177 12.93 -5.67 13.27
CA LEU A 177 12.54 -6.77 12.40
C LEU A 177 11.89 -6.27 11.12
N ALA A 178 12.42 -6.67 9.97
CA ALA A 178 11.75 -6.53 8.68
C ALA A 178 11.00 -7.81 8.30
N VAL A 179 9.69 -7.70 8.05
CA VAL A 179 8.87 -8.78 7.49
C VAL A 179 8.68 -8.51 6.01
N VAL A 180 9.28 -9.36 5.17
CA VAL A 180 9.23 -9.26 3.71
C VAL A 180 8.15 -10.19 3.19
N ALA A 181 7.15 -9.65 2.51
CA ALA A 181 6.15 -10.41 1.79
C ALA A 181 6.41 -10.36 0.29
N SER A 182 6.53 -11.53 -0.32
CA SER A 182 6.71 -11.69 -1.77
C SER A 182 5.43 -12.22 -2.41
N SER A 183 5.05 -11.63 -3.54
CA SER A 183 3.87 -12.04 -4.30
C SER A 183 4.10 -12.00 -5.82
N ALA A 184 5.37 -12.01 -6.24
CA ALA A 184 5.77 -12.07 -7.65
C ALA A 184 7.00 -12.95 -7.82
N ALA A 185 7.07 -13.68 -8.93
CA ALA A 185 8.14 -14.64 -9.20
C ALA A 185 9.54 -14.01 -9.18
N TRP A 186 9.67 -12.78 -9.68
CA TRP A 186 10.96 -12.09 -9.69
C TRP A 186 11.48 -11.77 -8.28
N VAL A 187 10.58 -11.54 -7.31
CA VAL A 187 10.99 -11.22 -5.92
C VAL A 187 11.69 -12.42 -5.29
N GLU A 188 11.19 -13.64 -5.55
CA GLU A 188 11.88 -14.87 -5.13
C GLU A 188 13.21 -15.07 -5.88
N LYS A 189 13.26 -14.78 -7.19
CA LYS A 189 14.50 -14.85 -7.97
C LYS A 189 15.60 -13.94 -7.40
N TYR A 190 15.25 -12.73 -6.97
CA TYR A 190 16.17 -11.73 -6.43
C TYR A 190 16.19 -11.69 -4.88
N LYS A 191 15.69 -12.72 -4.21
CA LYS A 191 15.55 -12.80 -2.75
C LYS A 191 16.82 -12.46 -1.99
N SER A 192 17.97 -13.01 -2.40
CA SER A 192 19.26 -12.75 -1.76
C SER A 192 19.63 -11.27 -1.83
N LYS A 193 19.40 -10.62 -2.98
CA LYS A 193 19.67 -9.19 -3.17
C LYS A 193 18.73 -8.31 -2.36
N VAL A 194 17.43 -8.64 -2.37
CA VAL A 194 16.43 -7.94 -1.54
C VAL A 194 16.83 -8.01 -0.06
N LYS A 195 17.20 -9.20 0.43
CA LYS A 195 17.70 -9.37 1.81
C LYS A 195 18.94 -8.51 2.06
N ALA A 196 19.92 -8.52 1.15
CA ALA A 196 21.13 -7.70 1.30
C ALA A 196 20.82 -6.19 1.40
N CYS A 197 19.93 -5.67 0.55
CA CYS A 197 19.53 -4.26 0.60
C CYS A 197 18.76 -3.90 1.90
N ILE A 198 17.96 -4.83 2.43
CA ILE A 198 17.24 -4.61 3.69
C ILE A 198 18.20 -4.70 4.88
N SER A 199 19.15 -5.65 4.86
CA SER A 199 20.17 -5.80 5.91
C SER A 199 21.17 -4.64 5.97
N SER A 200 21.29 -3.81 4.93
CA SER A 200 22.11 -2.60 4.96
C SER A 200 21.42 -1.40 5.60
N ILE A 201 20.19 -1.56 6.09
CA ILE A 201 19.45 -0.53 6.83
C ILE A 201 19.84 -0.68 8.30
N ASP A 202 20.48 0.34 8.87
CA ASP A 202 21.09 0.30 10.21
C ASP A 202 20.12 -0.13 11.33
N GLU A 203 18.83 0.17 11.18
CA GLU A 203 17.80 -0.14 12.17
C GLU A 203 17.31 -1.60 12.11
N ILE A 204 17.71 -2.40 11.11
CA ILE A 204 17.17 -3.75 10.87
C ILE A 204 18.20 -4.84 11.21
N ASN A 205 17.91 -5.60 12.27
CA ASN A 205 18.72 -6.73 12.74
C ASN A 205 18.20 -8.09 12.23
N HIS A 206 16.89 -8.17 11.99
CA HIS A 206 16.22 -9.43 11.66
C HIS A 206 15.41 -9.30 10.37
N ILE A 207 15.41 -10.34 9.55
CA ILE A 207 14.56 -10.43 8.35
C ILE A 207 13.75 -11.72 8.40
N HIS A 208 12.44 -11.58 8.33
CA HIS A 208 11.49 -12.69 8.20
C HIS A 208 10.84 -12.66 6.83
N TRP A 209 11.05 -13.71 6.03
CA TRP A 209 10.46 -13.80 4.69
C TRP A 209 9.16 -14.60 4.73
N ARG A 210 8.07 -14.03 4.19
CA ARG A 210 6.73 -14.63 4.15
C ARG A 210 6.20 -14.66 2.71
N PRO A 211 6.42 -15.75 1.97
CA PRO A 211 5.92 -15.84 0.61
C PRO A 211 4.40 -15.96 0.61
N SER A 212 3.75 -15.22 -0.29
CA SER A 212 2.30 -15.31 -0.53
C SER A 212 2.02 -16.53 -1.41
N VAL A 213 2.02 -17.72 -0.79
CA VAL A 213 2.01 -19.02 -1.49
C VAL A 213 0.89 -19.13 -2.53
N GLU A 214 -0.33 -18.66 -2.22
CA GLU A 214 -1.46 -18.71 -3.15
C GLU A 214 -1.23 -17.84 -4.39
N ILE A 215 -0.70 -16.62 -4.22
CA ILE A 215 -0.42 -15.70 -5.32
C ILE A 215 0.77 -16.20 -6.14
N LEU A 216 1.80 -16.75 -5.48
CA LEU A 216 2.98 -17.26 -6.15
C LEU A 216 2.70 -18.52 -6.99
N LYS A 217 1.70 -19.33 -6.62
CA LYS A 217 1.19 -20.40 -7.49
C LYS A 217 0.61 -19.86 -8.80
N GLU A 218 -0.11 -18.73 -8.75
CA GLU A 218 -0.60 -18.05 -9.96
C GLU A 218 0.54 -17.43 -10.80
N GLU A 219 1.69 -17.16 -10.17
CA GLU A 219 2.93 -16.76 -10.84
C GLU A 219 3.77 -17.95 -11.35
N GLY A 220 3.29 -19.19 -11.20
CA GLY A 220 3.94 -20.40 -11.69
C GLY A 220 5.03 -20.97 -10.77
N MET A 221 5.04 -20.61 -9.48
CA MET A 221 5.98 -21.14 -8.48
C MET A 221 5.40 -22.36 -7.75
N ASP A 222 6.23 -23.38 -7.54
CA ASP A 222 5.86 -24.56 -6.77
C ASP A 222 5.97 -24.31 -5.25
N ALA A 223 4.98 -24.79 -4.48
CA ALA A 223 4.96 -24.60 -3.03
C ALA A 223 6.15 -25.24 -2.30
N ALA A 224 6.81 -26.23 -2.92
CA ALA A 224 8.02 -26.85 -2.39
C ALA A 224 9.21 -25.86 -2.39
N ASP A 225 9.30 -25.00 -3.41
CA ASP A 225 10.37 -24.02 -3.58
C ASP A 225 10.20 -22.80 -2.64
N LEU A 226 9.00 -22.65 -2.07
CA LEU A 226 8.62 -21.54 -1.19
C LEU A 226 8.80 -21.85 0.30
N LYS A 227 9.19 -23.08 0.66
CA LYS A 227 9.49 -23.44 2.06
C LYS A 227 10.83 -22.85 2.45
N GLU A 228 10.80 -21.75 3.18
CA GLU A 228 11.99 -21.29 3.88
C GLU A 228 12.15 -22.09 5.18
N LEU A 229 13.34 -22.65 5.43
CA LEU A 229 13.72 -23.01 6.79
C LEU A 229 13.84 -21.69 7.55
N HIS A 230 12.90 -21.42 8.45
CA HIS A 230 13.00 -20.28 9.36
C HIS A 230 14.37 -20.36 10.06
N PRO A 231 15.21 -19.32 9.97
CA PRO A 231 16.38 -19.24 10.83
C PRO A 231 15.87 -19.33 12.27
N SER A 232 16.45 -20.23 13.06
CA SER A 232 16.12 -20.44 14.47
C SER A 232 16.28 -19.18 15.34
N THR A 233 16.84 -18.11 14.77
CA THR A 233 17.16 -16.83 15.39
C THR A 233 16.11 -15.73 15.20
N CYS A 234 15.07 -15.93 14.37
CA CYS A 234 14.04 -14.90 14.19
C CYS A 234 13.04 -14.92 15.38
N PRO A 235 12.81 -13.79 16.07
CA PRO A 235 11.88 -13.77 17.19
C PRO A 235 10.45 -14.03 16.69
N GLN A 236 9.74 -14.98 17.32
CA GLN A 236 8.34 -15.27 16.97
C GLN A 236 7.36 -14.15 17.37
N ARG A 237 7.78 -13.35 18.36
CA ARG A 237 7.07 -12.18 18.85
C ARG A 237 8.01 -10.99 18.92
N THR A 238 7.51 -9.81 18.57
CA THR A 238 8.25 -8.56 18.71
C THR A 238 7.39 -7.50 19.40
N LYS A 239 8.03 -6.58 20.10
CA LYS A 239 7.37 -5.42 20.71
C LYS A 239 7.67 -4.18 19.88
N VAL A 240 6.64 -3.47 19.51
CA VAL A 240 6.73 -2.21 18.76
C VAL A 240 5.99 -1.08 19.47
N ILE A 241 6.18 0.13 18.99
CA ILE A 241 5.45 1.32 19.38
C ILE A 241 4.80 1.90 18.13
N GLU A 242 3.52 2.27 18.22
CA GLU A 242 2.82 3.05 17.22
C GLU A 242 2.00 4.14 17.90
N ASN A 243 2.14 5.40 17.47
CA ASN A 243 1.46 6.55 18.07
C ASN A 243 1.70 6.65 19.58
N GLY A 244 2.85 6.20 20.08
CA GLY A 244 3.19 6.12 21.49
C GLY A 244 2.38 5.09 22.28
N ILE A 245 1.88 4.04 21.63
CA ILE A 245 1.24 2.86 22.24
C ILE A 245 2.14 1.66 21.94
N SER A 246 2.45 0.87 22.96
CA SER A 246 3.20 -0.37 22.80
C SER A 246 2.32 -1.51 22.30
N TYR A 247 2.80 -2.32 21.36
CA TYR A 247 2.12 -3.53 20.89
C TYR A 247 3.07 -4.72 20.92
N ALA A 248 2.61 -5.84 21.45
CA ALA A 248 3.13 -7.16 21.13
C ALA A 248 2.54 -7.60 19.78
N ILE A 249 3.41 -8.03 18.88
CA ILE A 249 3.07 -8.56 17.55
C ILE A 249 3.48 -10.03 17.50
N SER A 250 2.59 -10.89 17.01
CA SER A 250 2.90 -12.27 16.66
C SER A 250 3.10 -12.40 15.15
N LEU A 251 4.23 -12.99 14.73
CA LEU A 251 4.54 -13.21 13.32
C LEU A 251 3.74 -14.36 12.70
N GLU A 252 3.10 -15.20 13.51
CA GLU A 252 2.16 -16.22 13.06
C GLU A 252 0.76 -15.64 12.76
N GLY A 253 0.54 -14.36 13.08
CA GLY A 253 -0.73 -13.66 12.86
C GLY A 253 -1.05 -13.37 11.38
N GLN A 254 -2.24 -12.81 11.16
CA GLN A 254 -2.74 -12.41 9.85
C GLN A 254 -1.85 -11.34 9.19
N LYS A 255 -1.89 -11.27 7.84
CA LYS A 255 -0.99 -10.43 7.02
C LYS A 255 0.48 -10.69 7.34
N THR A 256 1.25 -9.65 7.65
CA THR A 256 2.65 -9.69 8.10
C THR A 256 2.78 -9.77 9.62
N GLY A 257 1.66 -9.71 10.36
CA GLY A 257 1.58 -9.77 11.82
C GLY A 257 0.80 -8.61 12.43
N PHE A 258 0.84 -7.43 11.81
CA PHE A 258 0.21 -6.18 12.29
C PHE A 258 -0.29 -5.30 11.14
N TYR A 259 -1.37 -4.56 11.38
CA TYR A 259 -2.06 -3.74 10.38
C TYR A 259 -1.54 -2.29 10.42
N ALA A 260 -0.36 -2.03 9.86
CA ALA A 260 0.24 -0.68 9.81
C ALA A 260 -0.59 0.31 8.95
N ASP A 261 -1.37 -0.19 8.01
CA ASP A 261 -2.25 0.59 7.12
C ASP A 261 -3.31 1.42 7.86
N GLN A 262 -3.70 1.01 9.07
CA GLN A 262 -4.71 1.69 9.88
C GLN A 262 -4.12 2.71 10.89
N ARG A 263 -2.79 2.96 10.91
CA ARG A 263 -2.11 3.81 11.90
C ARG A 263 -2.77 5.17 12.11
N GLU A 264 -3.02 5.91 11.03
CA GLU A 264 -3.60 7.26 11.07
C GLU A 264 -5.08 7.24 11.45
N ASN A 265 -5.80 6.17 11.10
CA ASN A 265 -7.20 5.99 11.47
C ASN A 265 -7.34 5.68 12.96
N ARG A 266 -6.45 4.85 13.49
CA ARG A 266 -6.30 4.60 14.93
C ARG A 266 -5.92 5.87 15.69
N MET A 267 -4.94 6.63 15.20
CA MET A 267 -4.54 7.91 15.78
C MET A 267 -5.73 8.88 15.83
N PHE A 268 -6.47 9.02 14.74
CA PHE A 268 -7.65 9.88 14.69
C PHE A 268 -8.73 9.44 15.69
N LEU A 269 -8.97 8.13 15.86
CA LEU A 269 -9.93 7.66 16.87
C LEU A 269 -9.57 8.14 18.28
N SER A 270 -8.29 8.18 18.63
CA SER A 270 -7.85 8.65 19.96
C SER A 270 -8.29 10.10 20.24
N THR A 271 -8.33 10.97 19.23
CA THR A 271 -8.65 12.40 19.40
C THR A 271 -10.13 12.67 19.66
N ILE A 272 -11.00 11.69 19.39
CA ILE A 272 -12.45 11.81 19.54
C ILE A 272 -13.02 10.89 20.64
N SER A 273 -12.17 10.16 21.37
CA SER A 273 -12.61 9.11 22.30
C SER A 273 -12.81 9.58 23.74
N TYR A 274 -12.40 10.79 24.11
CA TYR A 274 -12.47 11.27 25.50
C TYR A 274 -13.89 11.20 26.09
N GLY A 275 -14.05 10.47 27.19
CA GLY A 275 -15.33 10.30 27.89
C GLY A 275 -16.36 9.42 27.18
N GLN A 276 -16.01 8.82 26.03
CA GLN A 276 -16.96 8.05 25.22
C GLN A 276 -17.03 6.58 25.63
N ARG A 277 -18.20 5.96 25.47
CA ARG A 277 -18.35 4.50 25.45
C ARG A 277 -18.08 3.98 24.04
N VAL A 278 -17.03 3.17 23.87
CA VAL A 278 -16.50 2.74 22.57
C VAL A 278 -16.68 1.23 22.35
N LEU A 279 -17.15 0.85 21.16
CA LEU A 279 -17.23 -0.54 20.71
C LEU A 279 -16.30 -0.74 19.51
N ASP A 280 -15.37 -1.68 19.61
CA ASP A 280 -14.44 -2.09 18.54
C ASP A 280 -14.83 -3.48 18.02
N VAL A 281 -15.53 -3.53 16.88
CA VAL A 281 -16.02 -4.78 16.28
C VAL A 281 -15.02 -5.30 15.25
N CYS A 282 -14.67 -6.59 15.38
CA CYS A 282 -13.55 -7.23 14.69
C CYS A 282 -12.20 -6.63 15.14
N CYS A 283 -12.03 -6.50 16.47
CA CYS A 283 -10.94 -5.71 17.05
C CYS A 283 -9.54 -6.32 16.88
N TYR A 284 -9.43 -7.58 16.46
CA TYR A 284 -8.16 -8.32 16.36
C TYR A 284 -7.34 -8.18 17.65
N SER A 285 -6.11 -7.65 17.57
CA SER A 285 -5.19 -7.42 18.68
C SER A 285 -5.43 -6.10 19.42
N GLY A 286 -6.63 -5.50 19.25
CA GLY A 286 -7.10 -4.33 19.98
C GLY A 286 -6.62 -2.97 19.44
N GLY A 287 -6.19 -2.86 18.19
CA GLY A 287 -5.58 -1.62 17.67
C GLY A 287 -6.42 -0.36 17.91
N PHE A 288 -7.70 -0.38 17.54
CA PHE A 288 -8.61 0.75 17.78
C PHE A 288 -8.96 0.88 19.27
N ALA A 289 -9.26 -0.22 19.96
CA ALA A 289 -9.49 -0.25 21.40
C ALA A 289 -8.36 0.43 22.22
N LEU A 290 -7.09 0.12 21.94
CA LEU A 290 -5.95 0.73 22.62
C LEU A 290 -5.84 2.25 22.36
N ASN A 291 -6.11 2.69 21.13
CA ASN A 291 -6.10 4.12 20.80
C ASN A 291 -7.28 4.86 21.44
N ALA A 292 -8.45 4.24 21.53
CA ALA A 292 -9.58 4.79 22.27
C ALA A 292 -9.27 4.94 23.77
N ALA A 293 -8.61 3.93 24.36
CA ALA A 293 -8.17 3.96 25.76
C ALA A 293 -7.17 5.10 26.01
N LYS A 294 -6.15 5.22 25.15
CA LYS A 294 -5.19 6.33 25.21
C LYS A 294 -5.86 7.69 25.04
N GLY A 295 -6.91 7.76 24.22
CA GLY A 295 -7.75 8.95 24.03
C GLY A 295 -8.66 9.30 25.21
N GLY A 296 -8.67 8.50 26.28
CA GLY A 296 -9.48 8.73 27.48
C GLY A 296 -10.92 8.24 27.36
N ALA A 297 -11.18 7.19 26.58
CA ALA A 297 -12.50 6.54 26.56
C ALA A 297 -12.94 6.11 27.97
N MET A 298 -14.23 6.30 28.25
CA MET A 298 -14.84 5.95 29.53
C MET A 298 -14.94 4.43 29.72
N SER A 299 -15.32 3.72 28.65
CA SER A 299 -15.37 2.25 28.62
C SER A 299 -15.22 1.74 27.19
N ILE A 300 -14.64 0.55 27.06
CA ILE A 300 -14.27 -0.04 25.78
C ILE A 300 -14.71 -1.50 25.76
N THR A 301 -15.37 -1.89 24.69
CA THR A 301 -15.69 -3.29 24.40
C THR A 301 -15.07 -3.67 23.06
N GLY A 302 -14.18 -4.64 23.04
CA GLY A 302 -13.65 -5.26 21.82
C GLY A 302 -14.32 -6.60 21.57
N VAL A 303 -14.67 -6.88 20.31
CA VAL A 303 -15.31 -8.15 19.91
C VAL A 303 -14.54 -8.76 18.75
N ASP A 304 -14.13 -10.02 18.89
CA ASP A 304 -13.50 -10.78 17.81
C ASP A 304 -13.81 -12.28 17.95
N THR A 305 -13.68 -13.03 16.87
CA THR A 305 -13.88 -14.49 16.89
C THR A 305 -12.61 -15.25 17.27
N SER A 306 -11.44 -14.62 17.06
CA SER A 306 -10.12 -15.20 17.27
C SER A 306 -9.68 -15.06 18.72
N LEU A 307 -9.69 -16.18 19.46
CA LEU A 307 -9.17 -16.19 20.83
C LEU A 307 -7.70 -15.75 20.91
N PRO A 308 -6.77 -16.22 20.05
CA PRO A 308 -5.39 -15.74 20.06
C PRO A 308 -5.25 -14.22 19.86
N ALA A 309 -6.12 -13.62 19.04
CA ALA A 309 -6.12 -12.18 18.83
C ALA A 309 -6.58 -11.42 20.09
N LEU A 310 -7.63 -11.92 20.76
CA LEU A 310 -8.14 -11.33 22.01
C LEU A 310 -7.15 -11.51 23.18
N GLU A 311 -6.42 -12.62 23.24
CA GLU A 311 -5.32 -12.81 24.20
C GLU A 311 -4.23 -11.76 23.97
N LEU A 312 -3.83 -11.55 22.71
CA LEU A 312 -2.87 -10.51 22.35
C LEU A 312 -3.41 -9.09 22.66
N ALA A 313 -4.70 -8.85 22.47
CA ALA A 313 -5.33 -7.58 22.82
C ALA A 313 -5.29 -7.31 24.33
N ARG A 314 -5.53 -8.33 25.16
CA ARG A 314 -5.41 -8.23 26.63
C ARG A 314 -3.97 -7.97 27.07
N GLU A 315 -3.01 -8.66 26.45
CA GLU A 315 -1.58 -8.42 26.67
C GLU A 315 -1.20 -6.97 26.32
N ASN A 316 -1.70 -6.46 25.20
CA ASN A 316 -1.46 -5.07 24.78
C ASN A 316 -2.06 -4.04 25.76
N ILE A 317 -3.25 -4.28 26.32
CA ILE A 317 -3.82 -3.42 27.38
C ILE A 317 -2.89 -3.38 28.61
N ALA A 318 -2.45 -4.56 29.08
CA ALA A 318 -1.54 -4.66 30.21
C ALA A 318 -0.19 -3.98 29.92
N LEU A 319 0.35 -4.14 28.71
CA LEU A 319 1.62 -3.56 28.27
C LEU A 319 1.65 -2.03 28.32
N ASN A 320 0.48 -1.39 28.22
CA ASN A 320 0.33 0.06 28.25
C ASN A 320 -0.17 0.59 29.62
N ASN A 321 -0.23 -0.27 30.65
CA ASN A 321 -0.78 0.08 31.97
C ASN A 321 -2.18 0.70 31.88
N LEU A 322 -2.98 0.25 30.91
CA LEU A 322 -4.35 0.72 30.74
C LEU A 322 -5.26 -0.04 31.70
N ASP A 323 -6.26 0.67 32.24
CA ASP A 323 -7.20 0.15 33.21
C ASP A 323 -8.01 -1.03 32.62
N PRO A 324 -7.79 -2.27 33.11
CA PRO A 324 -8.48 -3.45 32.60
C PRO A 324 -9.96 -3.45 32.98
N GLU A 325 -10.39 -2.70 34.01
CA GLU A 325 -11.81 -2.64 34.39
C GLU A 325 -12.62 -1.81 33.38
N LYS A 326 -11.97 -0.89 32.66
CA LYS A 326 -12.60 -0.09 31.60
C LYS A 326 -12.59 -0.77 30.24
N THR A 327 -11.87 -1.88 30.08
CA THR A 327 -11.68 -2.55 28.78
C THR A 327 -12.08 -4.02 28.85
N SER A 328 -13.09 -4.39 28.05
CA SER A 328 -13.59 -5.76 27.95
C SER A 328 -13.35 -6.33 26.55
N PHE A 329 -12.94 -7.60 26.47
CA PHE A 329 -12.74 -8.31 25.21
C PHE A 329 -13.58 -9.58 25.19
N LEU A 330 -14.47 -9.68 24.20
CA LEU A 330 -15.48 -10.74 24.09
C LEU A 330 -15.21 -11.58 22.85
N ARG A 331 -15.20 -12.91 23.04
CA ARG A 331 -15.06 -13.87 21.94
C ARG A 331 -16.43 -14.19 21.36
N GLU A 332 -16.82 -13.49 20.30
CA GLU A 332 -18.14 -13.65 19.69
C GLU A 332 -18.12 -13.26 18.21
N ASP A 333 -19.06 -13.81 17.44
CA ASP A 333 -19.32 -13.33 16.08
C ASP A 333 -19.89 -11.91 16.10
N ALA A 334 -19.40 -11.04 15.23
CA ALA A 334 -19.80 -9.63 15.18
C ALA A 334 -21.33 -9.46 15.02
N THR A 335 -21.95 -10.23 14.13
CA THR A 335 -23.40 -10.19 13.88
C THR A 335 -24.21 -10.68 15.07
N VAL A 336 -23.75 -11.75 15.72
CA VAL A 336 -24.40 -12.31 16.91
C VAL A 336 -24.32 -11.31 18.08
N PHE A 337 -23.13 -10.79 18.37
CA PHE A 337 -22.93 -9.79 19.41
C PHE A 337 -23.83 -8.57 19.21
N MET A 338 -23.83 -7.98 18.01
CA MET A 338 -24.63 -6.77 17.73
C MET A 338 -26.13 -7.03 17.86
N LYS A 339 -26.64 -8.21 17.45
CA LYS A 339 -28.04 -8.58 17.67
C LYS A 339 -28.37 -8.77 19.15
N GLY A 340 -27.47 -9.39 19.90
CA GLY A 340 -27.60 -9.51 21.36
C GLY A 340 -27.64 -8.15 22.04
N ALA A 341 -26.72 -7.24 21.66
CA ALA A 341 -26.70 -5.87 22.14
C ALA A 341 -28.01 -5.12 21.86
N LEU A 342 -28.57 -5.25 20.65
CA LEU A 342 -29.87 -4.69 20.32
C LEU A 342 -30.99 -5.25 21.21
N SER A 343 -31.00 -6.55 21.48
CA SER A 343 -32.01 -7.17 22.35
C SER A 343 -31.94 -6.68 23.80
N ARG A 344 -30.74 -6.30 24.27
CA ARG A 344 -30.51 -5.71 25.59
C ARG A 344 -30.66 -4.18 25.61
N ASN A 345 -30.96 -3.57 24.47
CA ASN A 345 -31.01 -2.13 24.30
C ASN A 345 -29.67 -1.42 24.64
N ASP A 346 -28.56 -2.12 24.44
CA ASP A 346 -27.21 -1.56 24.58
C ASP A 346 -26.92 -0.56 23.45
N SER A 347 -26.21 0.52 23.78
CA SER A 347 -25.71 1.46 22.78
C SER A 347 -24.35 2.07 23.16
N TRP A 348 -23.60 2.48 22.15
CA TRP A 348 -22.27 3.08 22.28
C TRP A 348 -22.23 4.46 21.63
N ASP A 349 -21.40 5.36 22.15
CA ASP A 349 -21.20 6.69 21.59
C ASP A 349 -20.34 6.63 20.32
N ILE A 350 -19.39 5.69 20.27
CA ILE A 350 -18.57 5.39 19.09
C ILE A 350 -18.56 3.89 18.82
N VAL A 351 -18.87 3.51 17.59
CA VAL A 351 -18.73 2.12 17.09
C VAL A 351 -17.69 2.10 15.99
N ILE A 352 -16.73 1.19 16.06
CA ILE A 352 -15.78 0.86 15.02
C ILE A 352 -16.16 -0.48 14.40
N LEU A 353 -16.14 -0.55 13.08
CA LEU A 353 -16.41 -1.76 12.32
C LEU A 353 -15.32 -1.94 11.26
N ASP A 354 -14.35 -2.82 11.52
CA ASP A 354 -13.27 -3.17 10.57
C ASP A 354 -13.33 -4.66 10.20
N PRO A 355 -14.28 -5.07 9.35
CA PRO A 355 -14.47 -6.47 9.03
C PRO A 355 -13.32 -7.00 8.15
N PRO A 356 -13.08 -8.33 8.14
CA PRO A 356 -12.15 -8.93 7.19
C PRO A 356 -12.56 -8.66 5.74
N LYS A 357 -11.68 -8.96 4.78
CA LYS A 357 -11.95 -8.77 3.35
C LYS A 357 -13.18 -9.57 2.89
N LEU A 358 -14.35 -8.93 2.84
CA LEU A 358 -15.61 -9.56 2.39
C LEU A 358 -15.70 -9.67 0.86
N ALA A 359 -14.98 -8.81 0.12
CA ALA A 359 -14.99 -8.77 -1.34
C ALA A 359 -13.56 -8.88 -1.91
N PRO A 360 -12.94 -10.08 -1.88
CA PRO A 360 -11.55 -10.24 -2.34
C PRO A 360 -11.39 -10.01 -3.86
N SER A 361 -12.46 -10.09 -4.64
CA SER A 361 -12.44 -9.85 -6.08
C SER A 361 -13.70 -9.13 -6.57
N ARG A 362 -13.64 -8.52 -7.76
CA ARG A 362 -14.80 -7.87 -8.40
C ARG A 362 -15.98 -8.83 -8.62
N LYS A 363 -15.71 -10.12 -8.84
CA LYS A 363 -16.76 -11.14 -9.01
C LYS A 363 -17.59 -11.34 -7.73
N VAL A 364 -16.95 -11.26 -6.57
CA VAL A 364 -17.58 -11.47 -5.25
C VAL A 364 -18.22 -10.18 -4.70
N LEU A 365 -17.88 -9.01 -5.26
CA LEU A 365 -18.34 -7.71 -4.80
C LEU A 365 -19.88 -7.59 -4.73
N GLN A 366 -20.58 -8.15 -5.72
CA GLN A 366 -22.05 -8.06 -5.78
C GLN A 366 -22.70 -8.81 -4.62
N SER A 367 -22.26 -10.03 -4.32
CA SER A 367 -22.72 -10.81 -3.17
C SER A 367 -22.27 -10.20 -1.83
N ALA A 368 -21.07 -9.64 -1.77
CA ALA A 368 -20.52 -9.04 -0.56
C ALA A 368 -21.20 -7.72 -0.17
N SER A 369 -21.77 -6.99 -1.13
CA SER A 369 -22.47 -5.73 -0.88
C SER A 369 -23.64 -5.90 0.09
N GLY A 370 -24.36 -7.03 0.02
CA GLY A 370 -25.41 -7.38 0.97
C GLY A 370 -24.89 -7.58 2.40
N MET A 371 -23.73 -8.23 2.54
CA MET A 371 -23.07 -8.44 3.83
C MET A 371 -22.59 -7.13 4.45
N TYR A 372 -21.91 -6.28 3.67
CA TYR A 372 -21.51 -4.93 4.11
C TYR A 372 -22.71 -4.12 4.57
N ARG A 373 -23.81 -4.14 3.80
CA ARG A 373 -25.03 -3.41 4.11
C ARG A 373 -25.66 -3.91 5.42
N ASN A 374 -25.73 -5.21 5.63
CA ASN A 374 -26.29 -5.81 6.85
C ASN A 374 -25.44 -5.48 8.09
N LEU A 375 -24.12 -5.68 8.02
CA LEU A 375 -23.22 -5.40 9.14
C LEU A 375 -23.27 -3.92 9.55
N ASN A 376 -23.20 -3.01 8.58
CA ASN A 376 -23.27 -1.57 8.86
C ASN A 376 -24.65 -1.16 9.39
N SER A 377 -25.73 -1.80 8.95
CA SER A 377 -27.08 -1.52 9.48
C SER A 377 -27.17 -1.89 10.96
N LEU A 378 -26.64 -3.05 11.36
CA LEU A 378 -26.57 -3.45 12.78
C LEU A 378 -25.72 -2.49 13.59
N ALA A 379 -24.54 -2.12 13.10
CA ALA A 379 -23.66 -1.16 13.76
C ALA A 379 -24.34 0.20 13.97
N MET A 380 -25.07 0.70 12.96
CA MET A 380 -25.85 1.94 13.07
C MET A 380 -26.99 1.85 14.09
N LYS A 381 -27.61 0.68 14.26
CA LYS A 381 -28.69 0.50 15.25
C LYS A 381 -28.19 0.56 16.69
N ILE A 382 -27.00 0.02 16.97
CA ILE A 382 -26.35 0.07 18.30
C ILE A 382 -25.51 1.33 18.53
N THR A 383 -25.29 2.14 17.49
CA THR A 383 -24.70 3.47 17.66
C THR A 383 -25.77 4.39 18.25
N ARG A 384 -25.44 5.07 19.34
CA ARG A 384 -26.35 6.04 19.98
C ARG A 384 -26.75 7.12 18.97
N ARG A 385 -27.97 7.63 19.09
CA ARG A 385 -28.43 8.76 18.27
C ARG A 385 -27.51 9.97 18.48
N GLY A 386 -26.97 10.52 17.40
CA GLY A 386 -25.96 11.57 17.40
C GLY A 386 -24.52 11.08 17.53
N GLY A 387 -24.32 9.79 17.82
CA GLY A 387 -23.02 9.13 17.96
C GLY A 387 -22.32 8.87 16.63
N LEU A 388 -21.17 8.22 16.71
CA LEU A 388 -20.24 8.03 15.59
C LEU A 388 -20.08 6.56 15.20
N LEU A 389 -20.06 6.30 13.91
CA LEU A 389 -19.69 5.01 13.33
C LEU A 389 -18.45 5.18 12.44
N MET A 390 -17.33 4.58 12.81
CA MET A 390 -16.16 4.43 11.96
C MET A 390 -16.22 3.06 11.28
N THR A 391 -16.39 3.03 9.96
CA THR A 391 -16.54 1.78 9.21
C THR A 391 -15.49 1.65 8.13
N CYS A 392 -14.91 0.46 8.02
CA CYS A 392 -13.78 0.18 7.14
C CYS A 392 -14.12 -0.87 6.08
N SER A 393 -13.37 -0.83 4.98
CA SER A 393 -13.30 -1.89 3.98
C SER A 393 -11.87 -2.02 3.51
N CYS A 394 -11.25 -3.18 3.78
CA CYS A 394 -9.94 -3.57 3.24
C CYS A 394 -10.03 -4.28 1.87
N SER A 395 -11.20 -4.30 1.25
CA SER A 395 -11.46 -4.96 -0.03
C SER A 395 -11.15 -4.01 -1.19
N GLY A 396 -10.07 -4.25 -1.93
CA GLY A 396 -9.72 -3.45 -3.12
C GLY A 396 -10.86 -3.33 -4.12
N ALA A 397 -11.63 -4.40 -4.33
CA ALA A 397 -12.82 -4.35 -5.19
C ALA A 397 -13.88 -3.33 -4.73
N MET A 398 -14.07 -3.15 -3.42
CA MET A 398 -15.03 -2.19 -2.86
C MET A 398 -14.51 -0.76 -2.87
N THR A 399 -13.22 -0.57 -2.58
CA THR A 399 -12.59 0.75 -2.63
C THR A 399 -12.56 1.28 -4.07
N GLN A 400 -12.11 0.44 -5.02
CA GLN A 400 -11.99 0.81 -6.43
C GLN A 400 -13.35 0.99 -7.13
N SER A 401 -14.42 0.35 -6.66
CA SER A 401 -15.75 0.53 -7.26
C SER A 401 -16.37 1.89 -6.93
N GLY A 402 -15.90 2.57 -5.88
CA GLY A 402 -16.51 3.80 -5.36
C GLY A 402 -17.92 3.60 -4.76
N THR A 403 -18.37 2.34 -4.56
CA THR A 403 -19.75 2.05 -4.14
C THR A 403 -19.94 1.97 -2.63
N PHE A 404 -18.89 2.14 -1.84
CA PHE A 404 -18.98 1.96 -0.39
C PHE A 404 -19.96 2.93 0.26
N LEU A 405 -19.90 4.23 -0.05
CA LEU A 405 -20.86 5.22 0.46
C LEU A 405 -22.32 4.89 0.09
N ARG A 406 -22.57 4.43 -1.14
CA ARG A 406 -23.91 3.99 -1.56
C ARG A 406 -24.38 2.78 -0.75
N THR A 407 -23.47 1.88 -0.43
CA THR A 407 -23.75 0.72 0.44
C THR A 407 -24.11 1.17 1.86
N LEU A 408 -23.38 2.15 2.41
CA LEU A 408 -23.65 2.74 3.72
C LEU A 408 -24.99 3.49 3.74
N GLN A 409 -25.35 4.19 2.66
CA GLN A 409 -26.67 4.83 2.54
C GLN A 409 -27.80 3.79 2.56
N GLY A 410 -27.62 2.65 1.87
CA GLY A 410 -28.55 1.53 1.93
C GLY A 410 -28.65 0.91 3.33
N ALA A 411 -27.53 0.82 4.05
CA ALA A 411 -27.48 0.32 5.42
C ALA A 411 -28.22 1.25 6.41
N ALA A 412 -28.07 2.57 6.23
CA ALA A 412 -28.78 3.58 7.01
C ALA A 412 -30.30 3.50 6.81
N SER A 413 -30.75 3.33 5.55
CA SER A 413 -32.17 3.10 5.26
C SER A 413 -32.72 1.83 5.93
N MET A 414 -31.96 0.73 5.93
CA MET A 414 -32.33 -0.51 6.63
C MET A 414 -32.29 -0.37 8.16
N ALA A 415 -31.47 0.55 8.66
CA ALA A 415 -31.38 0.87 10.08
C ALA A 415 -32.45 1.87 10.54
N GLU A 416 -33.23 2.45 9.61
CA GLU A 416 -34.13 3.58 9.86
C GLU A 416 -33.40 4.76 10.53
N ARG A 417 -32.14 4.99 10.10
CA ARG A 417 -31.28 6.07 10.58
C ARG A 417 -30.93 7.03 9.44
N LYS A 418 -30.58 8.27 9.81
CA LYS A 418 -29.89 9.18 8.89
C LYS A 418 -28.40 9.17 9.18
N ILE A 419 -27.57 9.39 8.17
CA ILE A 419 -26.12 9.46 8.33
C ILE A 419 -25.55 10.75 7.73
N THR A 420 -24.44 11.21 8.28
CA THR A 420 -23.65 12.32 7.72
C THR A 420 -22.19 11.91 7.71
N VAL A 421 -21.52 12.07 6.55
CA VAL A 421 -20.09 11.77 6.42
C VAL A 421 -19.29 12.89 7.05
N LEU A 422 -18.41 12.56 8.00
CA LEU A 422 -17.52 13.50 8.67
C LEU A 422 -16.08 13.40 8.18
N ARG A 423 -15.64 12.19 7.82
CA ARG A 423 -14.28 11.93 7.34
C ARG A 423 -14.29 10.76 6.35
N GLN A 424 -13.51 10.89 5.28
CA GLN A 424 -13.13 9.79 4.40
C GLN A 424 -11.62 9.70 4.38
N SER A 425 -11.09 8.50 4.46
CA SER A 425 -9.67 8.22 4.56
C SER A 425 -9.34 6.85 4.00
N GLY A 426 -8.04 6.58 3.81
CA GLY A 426 -7.53 5.30 3.32
C GLY A 426 -6.42 4.77 4.22
N ALA A 427 -5.48 4.06 3.60
CA ALA A 427 -4.28 3.57 4.27
C ALA A 427 -3.33 4.72 4.65
N GLY A 428 -2.45 4.45 5.61
CA GLY A 428 -1.41 5.39 6.03
C GLY A 428 -0.48 5.84 4.91
N CYS A 429 0.20 6.97 5.12
CA CYS A 429 1.07 7.59 4.10
C CYS A 429 2.30 6.75 3.74
N ASP A 430 2.68 5.79 4.59
CA ASP A 430 3.70 4.76 4.32
C ASP A 430 3.20 3.63 3.40
N HIS A 431 1.93 3.68 2.97
CA HIS A 431 1.33 2.86 1.93
C HIS A 431 1.05 3.71 0.68
N PRO A 432 2.09 4.26 0.01
CA PRO A 432 1.91 5.11 -1.15
C PRO A 432 1.18 4.39 -2.29
N ILE A 433 0.44 5.14 -3.08
CA ILE A 433 -0.27 4.67 -4.27
C ILE A 433 0.37 5.35 -5.47
N ASP A 434 0.81 4.56 -6.44
CA ASP A 434 1.25 5.09 -7.74
C ASP A 434 0.00 5.58 -8.50
N PRO A 435 -0.08 6.85 -8.92
CA PRO A 435 -1.20 7.36 -9.71
C PRO A 435 -1.45 6.59 -11.01
N SER A 436 -0.42 5.97 -11.58
CA SER A 436 -0.51 5.13 -12.77
C SER A 436 -1.00 3.70 -12.46
N TYR A 437 -1.22 3.39 -11.19
CA TYR A 437 -1.82 2.16 -10.69
C TYR A 437 -2.84 2.44 -9.57
N PRO A 438 -4.00 3.04 -9.90
CA PRO A 438 -5.03 3.37 -8.91
C PRO A 438 -5.62 2.13 -8.21
N GLU A 439 -5.46 0.94 -8.77
CA GLU A 439 -5.83 -0.33 -8.14
C GLU A 439 -5.06 -0.60 -6.84
N GLY A 440 -3.93 0.09 -6.61
CA GLY A 440 -3.22 0.08 -5.33
C GLY A 440 -4.05 0.63 -4.15
N ALA A 441 -5.13 1.38 -4.42
CA ALA A 441 -6.08 1.80 -3.39
C ALA A 441 -6.95 0.61 -2.93
N TYR A 442 -6.74 0.15 -1.68
CA TYR A 442 -7.46 -1.01 -1.14
C TYR A 442 -8.20 -0.79 0.19
N LEU A 443 -7.89 0.29 0.91
CA LEU A 443 -8.49 0.61 2.19
C LEU A 443 -9.41 1.82 2.05
N SER A 444 -10.63 1.69 2.56
CA SER A 444 -11.54 2.81 2.79
C SER A 444 -11.95 2.83 4.25
N ASN A 445 -11.81 3.97 4.91
CA ASN A 445 -12.28 4.23 6.26
C ASN A 445 -13.17 5.48 6.24
N ILE A 446 -14.42 5.32 6.67
CA ILE A 446 -15.43 6.38 6.65
C ILE A 446 -15.96 6.58 8.08
N LEU A 447 -15.86 7.82 8.56
CA LEU A 447 -16.50 8.25 9.80
C LEU A 447 -17.85 8.87 9.50
N LEU A 448 -18.88 8.32 10.12
CA LEU A 448 -20.26 8.76 10.00
C LEU A 448 -20.75 9.29 11.35
N ARG A 449 -21.57 10.34 11.33
CA ARG A 449 -22.53 10.63 12.39
C ARG A 449 -23.83 9.88 12.11
N VAL A 450 -24.40 9.20 13.11
CA VAL A 450 -25.66 8.45 13.01
C VAL A 450 -26.78 9.23 13.71
N LEU A 451 -27.92 9.45 13.07
CA LEU A 451 -29.02 10.36 13.51
C LEU A 451 -30.40 9.71 13.58
#